data_AF-A0A7X4AIF8-F1
#
_entry.id   AF-A0A7X4AIF8-F1
#
_cell.length_a   1.000
_cell.length_b   1.000
_cell.length_c   1.000
_cell.angle_alpha   90.00
_cell.angle_beta   90.00
_cell.angle_gamma   90.00
#
_symmetry.space_group_name_H-M   'P 1'
#
loop_
_entity.id
_entity.type
_entity.pdbx_description
1 polymer ?
#
loop_
_entity_poly.entity_id
_entity_poly.type
_entity_poly.pdbx_seq_one_letter_code
_entity_poly.pdbx_strand_id
1 'polypeptide(L)'
;MSKMSRTSQGRPVIHYEPDEKCPPLLAVISALQIFIPNTISLIILAALVVRASDESDAYLSWVTFTVLAVTGAGMILQTLRLRQVGSGRLIVANFNVPFLAVCALALSVGGPGLLASLVVVSTVVQSVLTLRLASLRRVFTQTVSGVVVMLVAVSAMPFIISRAVTPPEGESTLLFLAPGMAALAAGVLISLQDKPVWRMWILTVTVAVGLLVAVPLGFYDTAIIADTAWVSLPDYR
;
A
#
# COMPACT_ATOMS: atom_id res chain seq x y z
N MET A 1 16.39 -12.69 41.71
CA MET A 1 17.04 -11.42 42.13
C MET A 1 17.43 -10.65 40.87
N SER A 2 17.04 -9.37 40.81
CA SER A 2 17.50 -8.33 39.86
C SER A 2 16.99 -8.43 38.41
N LYS A 3 16.28 -7.47 37.82
CA LYS A 3 15.83 -6.13 38.22
C LYS A 3 14.63 -5.78 37.34
N MET A 4 13.46 -5.64 37.97
CA MET A 4 12.26 -5.08 37.34
C MET A 4 12.33 -3.56 37.54
N SER A 5 13.01 -2.87 36.62
CA SER A 5 13.02 -1.40 36.63
C SER A 5 11.78 -0.87 35.91
N ARG A 6 10.75 -0.57 36.71
CA ARG A 6 9.70 0.36 36.32
C ARG A 6 10.34 1.71 36.01
N THR A 7 10.27 2.17 34.76
CA THR A 7 10.49 3.57 34.42
C THR A 7 9.16 4.31 34.40
N SER A 8 9.05 5.25 35.33
CA SER A 8 7.97 6.22 35.48
C SER A 8 8.09 7.30 34.40
N GLN A 9 7.47 7.08 33.24
CA GLN A 9 6.98 8.12 32.32
C GLN A 9 6.29 7.40 31.16
N GLY A 10 5.09 7.86 30.75
CA GLY A 10 4.26 7.28 29.68
C GLY A 10 4.86 7.40 28.28
N ARG A 11 6.11 6.98 28.11
CA ARG A 11 6.76 6.75 26.82
C ARG A 11 6.58 5.28 26.44
N PRO A 12 6.21 4.97 25.19
CA PRO A 12 6.16 3.59 24.74
C PRO A 12 7.52 2.93 25.01
N VAL A 13 7.50 1.71 25.57
CA VAL A 13 8.71 0.93 25.83
C VAL A 13 9.34 0.60 24.47
N ILE A 14 10.38 1.33 24.08
CA ILE A 14 11.17 1.04 22.88
C ILE A 14 12.03 -0.17 23.22
N HIS A 15 11.73 -1.31 22.58
CA HIS A 15 12.36 -2.58 22.91
C HIS A 15 13.68 -2.82 22.16
N TYR A 16 13.89 -2.10 21.05
CA TYR A 16 15.12 -2.09 20.25
C TYR A 16 15.31 -0.71 19.62
N GLU A 17 16.54 -0.19 19.65
CA GLU A 17 16.90 1.02 18.89
C GLU A 17 17.15 0.69 17.39
N PRO A 18 17.00 1.65 16.47
CA PRO A 18 17.18 1.41 15.02
C PRO A 18 18.55 0.84 14.63
N ASP A 19 19.58 1.14 15.42
CA ASP A 19 20.96 0.70 15.20
C ASP A 19 21.35 -0.52 16.05
N GLU A 20 20.43 -1.02 16.89
CA GLU A 20 20.66 -2.15 17.78
C GLU A 20 20.42 -3.48 17.07
N LYS A 21 21.34 -4.44 17.27
CA LYS A 21 21.22 -5.77 16.68
C LYS A 21 20.11 -6.57 17.37
N CYS A 22 18.96 -6.63 16.72
CA CYS A 22 17.86 -7.51 17.11
C CYS A 22 18.24 -8.99 16.84
N PRO A 23 17.84 -9.96 17.68
CA PRO A 23 18.00 -11.38 17.36
C PRO A 23 17.34 -11.70 16.00
N PRO A 24 17.99 -12.54 15.17
CA PRO A 24 17.65 -12.68 13.75
C PRO A 24 16.21 -13.16 13.54
N LEU A 25 15.68 -14.00 14.43
CA LEU A 25 14.31 -14.49 14.36
C LEU A 25 13.28 -13.36 14.55
N LEU A 26 13.50 -12.45 15.52
CA LEU A 26 12.60 -11.32 15.76
C LEU A 26 12.68 -10.31 14.61
N ALA A 27 13.87 -10.11 14.04
CA ALA A 27 14.05 -9.25 12.87
C ALA A 27 13.25 -9.79 11.66
N VAL A 28 13.33 -11.10 11.40
CA VAL A 28 12.56 -11.74 10.31
C VAL A 28 11.06 -11.65 10.54
N ILE A 29 10.57 -11.95 11.76
CA ILE A 29 9.14 -11.86 12.08
C ILE A 29 8.64 -10.42 11.93
N SER A 30 9.39 -9.44 12.42
CA SER A 30 9.00 -8.02 12.33
C SER A 30 9.02 -7.52 10.89
N ALA A 31 10.02 -7.94 10.10
CA ALA A 31 10.07 -7.65 8.67
C ALA A 31 8.85 -8.24 7.95
N LEU A 32 8.45 -9.48 8.29
CA LEU A 32 7.29 -10.14 7.71
C LEU A 32 5.97 -9.43 8.07
N GLN A 33 5.85 -8.94 9.31
CA GLN A 33 4.69 -8.16 9.78
C GLN A 33 4.51 -6.85 9.01
N ILE A 34 5.59 -6.22 8.55
CA ILE A 34 5.52 -4.99 7.73
C ILE A 34 5.34 -5.35 6.26
N PHE A 35 6.04 -6.37 5.79
CA PHE A 35 6.06 -6.81 4.41
C PHE A 35 4.70 -7.29 3.91
N ILE A 36 4.00 -8.13 4.70
CA ILE A 36 2.72 -8.72 4.27
C ILE A 36 1.66 -7.62 4.02
N PRO A 37 1.32 -6.74 4.98
CA PRO A 37 0.32 -5.69 4.74
C PRO A 37 0.75 -4.70 3.64
N ASN A 38 2.04 -4.34 3.59
CA ASN A 38 2.53 -3.41 2.57
C ASN A 38 2.37 -3.98 1.15
N THR A 39 2.69 -5.26 0.97
CA THR A 39 2.56 -5.97 -0.30
C THR A 39 1.09 -6.06 -0.72
N ILE A 40 0.19 -6.43 0.21
CA ILE A 40 -1.26 -6.45 -0.04
C ILE A 40 -1.75 -5.06 -0.49
N SER A 41 -1.34 -4.01 0.23
CA SER A 41 -1.71 -2.62 -0.10
C SER A 41 -1.24 -2.23 -1.51
N LEU A 42 0.01 -2.54 -1.87
CA LEU A 42 0.58 -2.18 -3.16
C LEU A 42 -0.13 -2.89 -4.31
N ILE A 43 -0.39 -4.19 -4.17
CA ILE A 43 -1.09 -4.99 -5.18
C ILE A 43 -2.51 -4.47 -5.40
N ILE A 44 -3.26 -4.20 -4.32
CA ILE A 44 -4.63 -3.69 -4.42
C ILE A 44 -4.67 -2.34 -5.12
N LEU A 45 -3.78 -1.42 -4.76
CA LEU A 45 -3.75 -0.08 -5.36
C LEU A 45 -3.33 -0.11 -6.83
N ALA A 46 -2.36 -0.95 -7.20
CA ALA A 46 -1.96 -1.16 -8.59
C ALA A 46 -3.10 -1.78 -9.41
N ALA A 47 -3.73 -2.83 -8.90
CA ALA A 47 -4.87 -3.47 -9.54
C ALA A 47 -6.03 -2.50 -9.72
N LEU A 48 -6.31 -1.64 -8.74
CA LEU A 48 -7.37 -0.63 -8.83
C LEU A 48 -7.12 0.37 -9.96
N VAL A 49 -5.88 0.82 -10.16
CA VAL A 49 -5.52 1.73 -11.27
C VAL A 49 -5.70 1.06 -12.62
N VAL A 50 -5.20 -0.17 -12.77
CA VAL A 50 -5.26 -0.92 -14.03
C VAL A 50 -6.72 -1.25 -14.38
N ARG A 51 -7.48 -1.79 -13.42
CA ARG A 51 -8.92 -2.10 -13.57
C ARG A 51 -9.74 -0.84 -13.81
N ALA A 52 -9.35 0.31 -13.27
CA ALA A 52 -10.03 1.57 -13.55
C ALA A 52 -9.81 2.10 -14.98
N SER A 53 -8.83 1.58 -15.68
CA SER A 53 -8.45 2.02 -17.03
C SER A 53 -8.86 1.02 -18.11
N ASP A 54 -9.58 -0.04 -17.73
CA ASP A 54 -10.00 -1.16 -18.60
C ASP A 54 -8.84 -1.79 -19.40
N GLU A 55 -7.65 -1.80 -18.80
CA GLU A 55 -6.45 -2.39 -19.38
C GLU A 55 -6.42 -3.91 -19.20
N SER A 56 -5.59 -4.57 -20.02
CA SER A 56 -5.52 -6.03 -20.07
C SER A 56 -5.03 -6.69 -18.77
N ASP A 57 -5.49 -7.93 -18.51
CA ASP A 57 -5.00 -8.74 -17.37
C ASP A 57 -3.49 -9.06 -17.47
N ALA A 58 -2.95 -9.11 -18.69
CA ALA A 58 -1.52 -9.25 -18.93
C ALA A 58 -0.75 -8.02 -18.42
N TYR A 59 -1.27 -6.81 -18.69
CA TYR A 59 -0.69 -5.57 -18.18
C TYR A 59 -0.80 -5.48 -16.65
N LEU A 60 -1.91 -5.93 -16.05
CA LEU A 60 -2.07 -6.00 -14.59
C LEU A 60 -0.96 -6.85 -13.96
N SER A 61 -0.70 -8.04 -14.50
CA SER A 61 0.34 -8.94 -14.02
C SER A 61 1.72 -8.27 -14.13
N TRP A 62 2.05 -7.73 -15.29
CA TRP A 62 3.31 -7.03 -15.53
C TRP A 62 3.53 -5.83 -14.59
N VAL A 63 2.51 -4.98 -14.42
CA VAL A 63 2.58 -3.81 -13.52
C VAL A 63 2.75 -4.25 -12.07
N THR A 64 2.02 -5.28 -11.64
CA THR A 64 2.08 -5.75 -10.26
C THR A 64 3.49 -6.23 -9.91
N PHE A 65 4.11 -7.04 -10.77
CA PHE A 65 5.50 -7.46 -10.59
C PHE A 65 6.47 -6.27 -10.62
N THR A 66 6.32 -5.37 -11.58
CA THR A 66 7.20 -4.21 -11.74
C THR A 66 7.12 -3.28 -10.53
N VAL A 67 5.92 -2.98 -10.04
CA VAL A 67 5.70 -2.13 -8.85
C VAL A 67 6.31 -2.77 -7.61
N LEU A 68 6.15 -4.09 -7.41
CA LEU A 68 6.76 -4.79 -6.28
C LEU A 68 8.29 -4.79 -6.37
N ALA A 69 8.85 -5.07 -7.54
CA ALA A 69 10.29 -5.08 -7.76
C ALA A 69 10.91 -3.69 -7.55
N VAL A 70 10.33 -2.64 -8.16
CA VAL A 70 10.81 -1.26 -8.04
C VAL A 70 10.66 -0.73 -6.62
N THR A 71 9.53 -1.01 -5.95
CA THR A 71 9.32 -0.57 -4.56
C THR A 71 10.26 -1.30 -3.61
N GLY A 72 10.47 -2.60 -3.81
CA GLY A 72 11.45 -3.40 -3.06
C GLY A 72 12.87 -2.88 -3.21
N ALA A 73 13.31 -2.65 -4.46
CA ALA A 73 14.62 -2.05 -4.76
C ALA A 73 14.75 -0.66 -4.14
N GLY A 74 13.69 0.16 -4.19
CA GLY A 74 13.64 1.48 -3.56
C GLY A 74 13.79 1.42 -2.04
N MET A 75 13.15 0.46 -1.37
CA MET A 75 13.30 0.26 0.09
C MET A 75 14.71 -0.22 0.45
N ILE A 76 15.31 -1.11 -0.35
CA ILE A 76 16.72 -1.52 -0.18
C ILE A 76 17.64 -0.30 -0.34
N LEU A 77 17.43 0.51 -1.39
CA LEU A 77 18.21 1.72 -1.61
C LEU A 77 18.04 2.75 -0.49
N GLN A 78 16.85 2.83 0.13
CA GLN A 78 16.61 3.74 1.26
C GLN A 78 17.26 3.28 2.57
N THR A 79 17.37 1.97 2.77
CA THR A 79 18.05 1.38 3.94
C THR A 79 19.56 1.43 3.79
N LEU A 80 20.08 1.31 2.57
CA LEU A 80 21.50 1.48 2.28
C LEU A 80 21.87 2.98 2.34
N ARG A 81 22.78 3.35 3.24
CA ARG A 81 23.31 4.71 3.30
C ARG A 81 24.45 4.88 2.29
N LEU A 82 24.12 5.00 1.01
CA LEU A 82 25.07 5.22 -0.07
C LEU A 82 25.37 6.73 -0.23
N ARG A 83 26.29 7.22 0.61
CA ARG A 83 26.84 8.59 0.64
C ARG A 83 25.79 9.70 0.85
N GLN A 84 25.05 10.06 -0.21
CA GLN A 84 24.01 11.10 -0.22
C GLN A 84 22.61 10.55 -0.53
N VAL A 85 22.51 9.28 -0.92
CA VAL A 85 21.26 8.60 -1.26
C VAL A 85 20.96 7.58 -0.16
N GLY A 86 19.70 7.56 0.28
CA GLY A 86 19.23 6.67 1.34
C GLY A 86 19.34 7.28 2.74
N SER A 87 18.38 6.95 3.59
CA SER A 87 18.26 7.51 4.95
C SER A 87 19.10 6.74 5.97
N GLY A 88 19.55 5.54 5.63
CA GLY A 88 20.15 4.60 6.58
C GLY A 88 19.13 4.04 7.58
N ARG A 89 17.82 4.21 7.32
CA ARG A 89 16.71 3.79 8.19
C ARG A 89 15.70 3.00 7.38
N LEU A 90 14.94 2.16 8.07
CA LEU A 90 13.79 1.47 7.49
C LEU A 90 12.68 2.50 7.23
N ILE A 91 12.48 2.81 5.95
CA ILE A 91 11.35 3.62 5.48
C ILE A 91 10.53 2.71 4.58
N VAL A 92 9.27 2.50 4.97
CA VAL A 92 8.32 1.70 4.20
C VAL A 92 7.70 2.59 3.14
N ALA A 93 8.07 2.35 1.88
CA ALA A 93 7.47 3.04 0.75
C ALA A 93 6.16 2.37 0.36
N ASN A 94 5.13 3.18 0.12
CA ASN A 94 3.83 2.73 -0.36
C ASN A 94 3.26 3.72 -1.38
N PHE A 95 2.27 3.27 -2.15
CA PHE A 95 1.56 4.09 -3.13
C PHE A 95 0.69 5.15 -2.44
N ASN A 96 0.68 6.36 -2.99
CA ASN A 96 -0.10 7.46 -2.42
C ASN A 96 -1.49 7.54 -3.07
N VAL A 97 -2.52 7.22 -2.29
CA VAL A 97 -3.95 7.16 -2.67
C VAL A 97 -4.46 8.31 -3.59
N PRO A 98 -4.14 9.60 -3.39
CA PRO A 98 -4.61 10.67 -4.27
C PRO A 98 -4.11 10.57 -5.71
N PHE A 99 -3.00 9.85 -5.98
CA PHE A 99 -2.56 9.64 -7.36
C PHE A 99 -3.39 8.59 -8.11
N LEU A 100 -4.24 7.81 -7.43
CA LEU A 100 -5.03 6.74 -8.06
C LEU A 100 -5.84 7.25 -9.26
N ALA A 101 -6.64 8.31 -9.06
CA ALA A 101 -7.48 8.86 -10.10
C ALA A 101 -6.66 9.42 -11.28
N VAL A 102 -5.54 10.09 -10.98
CA VAL A 102 -4.65 10.67 -12.00
C VAL A 102 -3.95 9.56 -12.80
N CYS A 103 -3.48 8.50 -12.14
CA CYS A 103 -2.85 7.38 -12.80
C CYS A 103 -3.85 6.62 -13.69
N ALA A 104 -5.07 6.39 -13.21
CA ALA A 104 -6.12 5.75 -13.98
C ALA A 104 -6.51 6.58 -15.21
N LEU A 105 -6.64 7.90 -15.06
CA LEU A 105 -6.91 8.81 -16.18
C LEU A 105 -5.76 8.86 -17.19
N ALA A 106 -4.51 8.89 -16.72
CA ALA A 106 -3.35 8.88 -17.62
C ALA A 106 -3.28 7.60 -18.45
N LEU A 107 -3.59 6.46 -17.81
CA LEU A 107 -3.60 5.16 -18.45
C LEU A 107 -4.77 5.03 -19.44
N SER A 108 -5.97 5.51 -19.11
CA SER A 108 -7.11 5.45 -20.02
C SER A 108 -7.00 6.40 -21.22
N VAL A 109 -6.40 7.58 -21.05
CA VAL A 109 -6.30 8.60 -22.11
C VAL A 109 -5.09 8.40 -23.01
N GLY A 110 -3.94 8.04 -22.45
CA GLY A 110 -2.67 7.98 -23.18
C GLY A 110 -1.88 6.70 -23.00
N GLY A 111 -2.47 5.69 -22.36
CA GLY A 111 -1.86 4.38 -22.18
C GLY A 111 -0.64 4.37 -21.24
N PRO A 112 0.07 3.22 -21.20
CA PRO A 112 1.22 3.01 -20.32
C PRO A 112 2.36 4.02 -20.53
N GLY A 113 2.56 4.48 -21.77
CA GLY A 113 3.61 5.44 -22.12
C GLY A 113 3.38 6.82 -21.50
N LEU A 114 2.14 7.32 -21.55
CA LEU A 114 1.79 8.59 -20.91
C LEU A 114 1.97 8.50 -19.40
N LEU A 115 1.47 7.43 -18.78
CA LEU A 115 1.65 7.18 -17.34
C LEU A 115 3.13 7.18 -16.95
N ALA A 116 3.99 6.46 -17.69
CA ALA A 116 5.42 6.41 -17.44
C ALA A 116 6.08 7.80 -17.51
N SER A 117 5.73 8.60 -18.52
CA SER A 117 6.26 9.96 -18.67
C SER A 117 5.85 10.89 -17.52
N LEU A 118 4.58 10.82 -17.08
CA LEU A 118 4.06 11.57 -15.94
C LEU A 118 4.77 11.18 -14.64
N VAL A 119 5.02 9.88 -14.44
CA VAL A 119 5.76 9.38 -13.28
C VAL A 119 7.20 9.91 -13.29
N VAL A 120 7.89 9.89 -14.43
CA VAL A 120 9.25 10.45 -14.55
C VAL A 120 9.27 11.94 -14.23
N VAL A 121 8.36 12.73 -14.84
CA VAL A 121 8.27 14.17 -14.58
C VAL A 121 7.94 14.45 -13.11
N SER A 122 6.96 13.74 -12.53
CA SER A 122 6.58 13.87 -11.12
C SER A 122 7.76 13.54 -10.19
N THR A 123 8.53 12.50 -10.50
CA THR A 123 9.70 12.11 -9.71
C THR A 123 10.79 13.19 -9.75
N VAL A 124 11.04 13.80 -10.91
CA VAL A 124 11.98 14.92 -11.04
C VAL A 124 11.52 16.11 -10.22
N VAL A 125 10.23 16.49 -10.32
CA VAL A 125 9.66 17.60 -9.56
C VAL A 125 9.76 17.34 -8.05
N GLN A 126 9.40 16.14 -7.59
CA GLN A 126 9.50 15.74 -6.17
C GLN A 126 10.95 15.74 -5.67
N SER A 127 11.90 15.30 -6.51
CA SER A 127 13.32 15.31 -6.19
C SER A 127 13.84 16.74 -5.99
N VAL A 128 13.47 17.66 -6.88
CA VAL A 128 13.81 19.09 -6.76
C VAL A 128 13.18 19.70 -5.50
N LEU A 129 11.93 19.37 -5.21
CA LEU A 129 11.22 19.85 -4.02
C LEU A 129 11.87 19.34 -2.73
N THR A 130 12.37 18.11 -2.74
CA THR A 130 13.07 17.48 -1.62
C THR A 130 14.38 18.21 -1.31
N LEU A 131 15.11 18.69 -2.31
CA LEU A 131 16.31 19.51 -2.09
C LEU A 131 16.00 20.87 -1.42
N ARG A 132 14.76 21.35 -1.58
CA ARG A 132 14.29 22.62 -1.01
C ARG A 132 13.50 22.45 0.28
N LEU A 133 13.44 21.25 0.87
CA LEU A 133 12.59 20.94 2.02
C LEU A 133 12.76 21.91 3.20
N ALA A 134 13.98 22.38 3.46
CA ALA A 134 14.28 23.35 4.51
C ALA A 134 13.52 24.68 4.36
N SER A 135 13.28 25.11 3.11
CA SER A 135 12.48 26.29 2.81
C SER A 135 10.98 26.00 2.91
N LEU A 136 10.54 24.81 2.47
CA LEU A 136 9.13 24.43 2.50
C LEU A 136 8.59 24.15 3.92
N ARG A 137 9.47 23.81 4.88
CA ARG A 137 9.08 23.63 6.30
C ARG A 137 8.43 24.87 6.92
N ARG A 138 8.66 26.07 6.38
CA ARG A 138 7.97 27.30 6.83
C ARG A 138 6.50 27.35 6.39
N VAL A 139 6.16 26.68 5.29
CA VAL A 139 4.81 26.66 4.71
C VAL A 139 4.00 25.48 5.25
N PHE A 140 4.64 24.31 5.42
CA PHE A 140 4.00 23.12 5.97
C PHE A 140 3.97 23.14 7.49
N THR A 141 3.16 24.03 8.06
CA THR A 141 2.82 23.97 9.48
C THR A 141 1.96 22.74 9.78
N GLN A 142 1.91 22.32 11.05
CA GLN A 142 1.11 21.16 11.48
C GLN A 142 -0.37 21.28 11.03
N THR A 143 -0.91 22.51 11.07
CA THR A 143 -2.28 22.80 10.63
C THR A 143 -2.44 22.62 9.12
N VAL A 144 -1.53 23.17 8.31
CA VAL A 144 -1.60 23.05 6.84
C VAL A 144 -1.45 21.59 6.42
N SER A 145 -0.48 20.87 6.99
CA SER A 145 -0.27 19.46 6.68
C SER A 145 -1.49 18.62 7.06
N GLY A 146 -2.12 18.87 8.21
CA GLY A 146 -3.33 18.16 8.62
C GLY A 146 -4.50 18.37 7.66
N VAL A 147 -4.75 19.62 7.27
CA VAL A 147 -5.82 19.96 6.30
C VAL A 147 -5.55 19.33 4.93
N VAL A 148 -4.29 19.38 4.45
CA VAL A 148 -3.92 18.77 3.16
C VAL A 148 -4.13 17.26 3.18
N VAL A 149 -3.73 16.56 4.25
CA VAL A 149 -3.93 15.11 4.37
C VAL A 149 -5.43 14.77 4.40
N MET A 150 -6.24 15.58 5.09
CA MET A 150 -7.70 15.39 5.09
C MET A 150 -8.30 15.62 3.70
N LEU A 151 -7.88 16.67 3.00
CA LEU A 151 -8.33 16.98 1.65
C LEU A 151 -7.91 15.90 0.64
N VAL A 152 -6.71 15.36 0.79
CA VAL A 152 -6.23 14.20 0.04
C VAL A 152 -7.16 13.01 0.21
N ALA A 153 -7.51 12.64 1.45
CA ALA A 153 -8.43 11.54 1.72
C ALA A 153 -9.82 11.78 1.09
N VAL A 154 -10.37 12.98 1.26
CA VAL A 154 -11.68 13.37 0.69
C VAL A 154 -11.64 13.36 -0.83
N SER A 155 -10.54 13.80 -1.45
CA SER A 155 -10.41 13.85 -2.91
C SER A 155 -10.34 12.47 -3.57
N ALA A 156 -9.78 11.47 -2.88
CA ALA A 156 -9.66 10.12 -3.40
C ALA A 156 -10.92 9.27 -3.16
N MET A 157 -11.73 9.63 -2.17
CA MET A 157 -12.91 8.87 -1.76
C MET A 157 -13.94 8.65 -2.90
N PRO A 158 -14.31 9.66 -3.71
CA PRO A 158 -15.24 9.45 -4.84
C PRO A 158 -14.72 8.42 -5.84
N PHE A 159 -13.42 8.47 -6.14
CA PHE A 159 -12.80 7.53 -7.07
C PHE A 159 -12.90 6.09 -6.55
N ILE A 160 -12.57 5.86 -5.28
CA ILE A 160 -12.64 4.53 -4.66
C ILE A 160 -14.10 4.03 -4.61
N ILE A 161 -15.04 4.87 -4.18
CA ILE A 161 -16.47 4.49 -4.07
C ILE A 161 -17.05 4.16 -5.44
N SER A 162 -16.75 4.95 -6.46
CA SER A 162 -17.24 4.70 -7.82
C SER A 162 -16.84 3.33 -8.36
N ARG A 163 -15.67 2.82 -7.94
CA ARG A 163 -15.19 1.48 -8.33
C ARG A 163 -15.65 0.38 -7.38
N ALA A 164 -15.93 0.70 -6.12
CA ALA A 164 -16.38 -0.27 -5.12
C ALA A 164 -17.90 -0.53 -5.17
N VAL A 165 -18.71 0.39 -5.70
CA VAL A 165 -20.18 0.32 -5.64
C VAL A 165 -20.82 0.00 -6.99
N THR A 166 -20.10 0.11 -8.09
CA THR A 166 -20.63 -0.14 -9.45
C THR A 166 -20.46 -1.63 -9.80
N PRO A 167 -21.54 -2.46 -9.74
CA PRO A 167 -21.44 -3.85 -10.14
C PRO A 167 -21.26 -4.00 -11.65
N PRO A 168 -20.63 -5.09 -12.12
CA PRO A 168 -20.69 -5.50 -13.52
C PRO A 168 -22.14 -5.63 -14.00
N GLU A 169 -22.38 -5.37 -15.30
CA GLU A 169 -23.72 -5.45 -15.87
C GLU A 169 -24.35 -6.85 -15.64
N GLY A 170 -25.51 -6.89 -14.99
CA GLY A 170 -26.27 -8.13 -14.75
C GLY A 170 -26.12 -8.77 -13.38
N GLU A 171 -25.24 -8.26 -12.51
CA GLU A 171 -25.10 -8.76 -11.13
C GLU A 171 -25.98 -8.00 -10.13
N SER A 172 -26.43 -8.70 -9.08
CA SER A 172 -27.14 -8.05 -7.98
C SER A 172 -26.16 -7.16 -7.21
N THR A 173 -26.53 -5.89 -7.01
CA THR A 173 -25.73 -4.93 -6.24
C THR A 173 -25.43 -5.44 -4.82
N LEU A 174 -26.36 -6.18 -4.21
CA LEU A 174 -26.18 -6.70 -2.85
C LEU A 174 -25.09 -7.77 -2.76
N LEU A 175 -25.05 -8.69 -3.73
CA LEU A 175 -24.01 -9.74 -3.81
C LEU A 175 -22.63 -9.12 -4.09
N PHE A 176 -22.56 -8.11 -4.96
CA PHE A 176 -21.33 -7.40 -5.27
C PHE A 176 -20.76 -6.62 -4.06
N LEU A 177 -21.63 -5.97 -3.26
CA LEU A 177 -21.20 -5.22 -2.07
C LEU A 177 -20.85 -6.13 -0.87
N ALA A 178 -21.33 -7.38 -0.85
CA ALA A 178 -21.19 -8.25 0.32
C ALA A 178 -19.73 -8.48 0.78
N PRO A 179 -18.76 -8.78 -0.11
CA PRO A 179 -17.35 -8.90 0.29
C PRO A 179 -16.78 -7.60 0.87
N GLY A 180 -17.12 -6.46 0.26
CA GLY A 180 -16.66 -5.14 0.71
C GLY A 180 -17.21 -4.77 2.08
N MET A 181 -18.50 -5.01 2.32
CA MET A 181 -19.15 -4.79 3.60
C MET A 181 -18.61 -5.71 4.70
N ALA A 182 -18.36 -6.98 4.38
CA ALA A 182 -17.76 -7.93 5.31
C ALA A 182 -16.31 -7.52 5.67
N ALA A 183 -15.52 -7.11 4.68
CA ALA A 183 -14.18 -6.59 4.90
C ALA A 183 -14.21 -5.34 5.81
N LEU A 184 -15.07 -4.37 5.51
CA LEU A 184 -15.22 -3.16 6.33
C LEU A 184 -15.64 -3.49 7.76
N ALA A 185 -16.63 -4.38 7.95
CA ALA A 185 -17.07 -4.81 9.27
C ALA A 185 -15.92 -5.47 10.06
N ALA A 186 -15.15 -6.36 9.42
CA ALA A 186 -13.98 -6.98 10.04
C ALA A 186 -12.91 -5.95 10.44
N GLY A 187 -12.61 -5.00 9.56
CA GLY A 187 -11.65 -3.92 9.83
C GLY A 187 -12.06 -3.07 11.04
N VAL A 188 -13.35 -2.71 11.13
CA VAL A 188 -13.90 -1.97 12.28
C VAL A 188 -13.81 -2.79 13.56
N LEU A 189 -14.26 -4.05 13.53
CA LEU A 189 -14.24 -4.94 14.71
C LEU A 189 -12.82 -5.13 15.26
N ILE A 190 -11.83 -5.25 14.39
CA ILE A 190 -10.42 -5.38 14.80
C ILE A 190 -9.87 -4.05 15.29
N SER A 191 -10.26 -2.94 14.68
CA SER A 191 -9.85 -1.60 15.11
C SER A 191 -10.39 -1.23 16.50
N LEU A 192 -11.49 -1.85 16.93
CA LEU A 192 -12.05 -1.68 18.29
C LEU A 192 -11.28 -2.49 19.35
N GLN A 193 -10.34 -3.35 18.97
CA GLN A 193 -9.53 -4.10 19.94
C GLN A 193 -8.34 -3.28 20.43
N ASP A 194 -8.16 -3.22 21.76
CA ASP A 194 -7.07 -2.45 22.38
C ASP A 194 -5.65 -3.01 22.15
N LYS A 195 -5.54 -4.22 21.59
CA LYS A 195 -4.26 -4.91 21.44
C LYS A 195 -3.46 -4.34 20.26
N PRO A 196 -2.24 -3.81 20.48
CA PRO A 196 -1.46 -3.14 19.43
C PRO A 196 -1.03 -4.08 18.30
N VAL A 197 -0.88 -5.38 18.58
CA VAL A 197 -0.54 -6.39 17.56
C VAL A 197 -1.63 -6.48 16.50
N TRP A 198 -2.91 -6.47 16.90
CA TRP A 198 -4.03 -6.55 15.97
C TRP A 198 -4.10 -5.36 15.02
N ARG A 199 -3.67 -4.18 15.48
CA ARG A 199 -3.64 -2.96 14.65
C ARG A 199 -2.71 -3.08 13.44
N MET A 200 -1.63 -3.86 13.54
CA MET A 200 -0.72 -4.10 12.41
C MET A 200 -1.31 -5.07 11.38
N TRP A 201 -2.20 -5.97 11.81
CA TRP A 201 -2.82 -6.99 10.98
C TRP A 201 -4.19 -6.58 10.42
N ILE A 202 -4.71 -5.39 10.75
CA ILE A 202 -6.03 -4.92 10.29
C ILE A 202 -6.19 -5.09 8.78
N LEU A 203 -5.23 -4.61 7.99
CA LEU A 203 -5.34 -4.68 6.52
C LEU A 203 -5.37 -6.13 6.03
N THR A 204 -4.47 -6.98 6.54
CA THR A 204 -4.40 -8.39 6.15
C THR A 204 -5.69 -9.13 6.48
N VAL A 205 -6.24 -8.94 7.68
CA VAL A 205 -7.46 -9.62 8.11
C VAL A 205 -8.68 -9.08 7.36
N THR A 206 -8.75 -7.76 7.14
CA THR A 206 -9.81 -7.12 6.34
C THR A 206 -9.89 -7.74 4.95
N VAL A 207 -8.76 -7.86 4.27
CA VAL A 207 -8.68 -8.46 2.94
C VAL A 207 -8.98 -9.96 2.99
N ALA A 208 -8.46 -10.68 3.98
CA ALA A 208 -8.74 -12.12 4.14
C ALA A 208 -10.24 -12.40 4.34
N VAL A 209 -10.93 -11.63 5.19
CA VAL A 209 -12.38 -11.78 5.40
C VAL A 209 -13.16 -11.43 4.15
N GLY A 210 -12.78 -10.35 3.44
CA GLY A 210 -13.39 -10.00 2.16
C GLY A 210 -13.27 -11.13 1.12
N LEU A 211 -12.08 -11.71 0.98
CA LEU A 211 -11.82 -12.84 0.08
C LEU A 211 -12.61 -14.10 0.49
N LEU A 212 -12.68 -14.42 1.78
CA LEU A 212 -13.46 -15.57 2.27
C LEU A 212 -14.95 -15.47 1.92
N VAL A 213 -15.50 -14.25 1.89
CA VAL A 213 -16.89 -14.02 1.46
C VAL A 213 -17.01 -14.00 -0.06
N ALA A 214 -15.99 -13.54 -0.79
CA ALA A 214 -15.99 -13.49 -2.24
C ALA A 214 -15.90 -14.88 -2.92
N VAL A 215 -15.17 -15.83 -2.32
CA VAL A 215 -15.00 -17.20 -2.85
C VAL A 215 -16.34 -17.93 -3.08
N PRO A 216 -17.24 -18.07 -2.09
CA PRO A 216 -18.52 -18.76 -2.31
C PRO A 216 -19.47 -18.02 -3.27
N LEU A 217 -19.20 -16.73 -3.54
CA LEU A 217 -19.98 -15.92 -4.48
C LEU A 217 -19.52 -16.09 -5.94
N GLY A 218 -18.46 -16.86 -6.19
CA GLY A 218 -17.97 -17.13 -7.55
C GLY A 218 -17.07 -16.04 -8.13
N PHE A 219 -16.68 -15.02 -7.34
CA PHE A 219 -15.78 -13.95 -7.78
C PHE A 219 -14.32 -14.37 -7.89
N TYR A 220 -13.97 -15.61 -7.54
CA TYR A 220 -12.60 -16.10 -7.51
C TYR A 220 -12.42 -17.25 -8.50
N ASP A 221 -11.69 -16.98 -9.58
CA ASP A 221 -11.30 -18.01 -10.55
C ASP A 221 -10.04 -18.72 -10.05
N THR A 222 -10.21 -19.95 -9.54
CA THR A 222 -9.11 -20.79 -9.06
C THR A 222 -8.31 -21.44 -10.18
N ALA A 223 -8.80 -21.44 -11.42
CA ALA A 223 -8.13 -22.07 -12.56
C ALA A 223 -6.83 -21.34 -12.92
N ILE A 224 -6.82 -20.00 -12.78
CA ILE A 224 -5.65 -19.15 -13.07
C ILE A 224 -4.44 -19.53 -12.21
N ILE A 225 -4.68 -19.97 -10.96
CA ILE A 225 -3.62 -20.31 -10.01
C ILE A 225 -2.98 -21.66 -10.33
N ALA A 226 -3.77 -22.60 -10.87
CA ALA A 226 -3.32 -23.94 -11.22
C ALA A 226 -2.42 -23.93 -12.47
N ASP A 227 -2.67 -23.02 -13.41
CA ASP A 227 -1.91 -22.89 -14.66
C ASP A 227 -0.67 -21.98 -14.56
N THR A 228 -0.53 -21.21 -13.48
CA THR A 228 0.64 -20.33 -13.31
C THR A 228 1.92 -21.10 -12.95
N ALA A 229 3.00 -20.79 -13.68
CA ALA A 229 4.35 -21.27 -13.35
C ALA A 229 4.80 -20.72 -11.98
N TRP A 230 5.48 -21.56 -11.20
CA TRP A 230 5.98 -21.21 -9.85
C TRP A 230 6.95 -20.01 -9.83
N VAL A 231 7.64 -19.76 -10.95
CA VAL A 231 8.45 -18.57 -11.18
C VAL A 231 8.20 -18.11 -12.62
N SER A 232 7.58 -16.95 -12.76
CA SER A 232 7.43 -16.26 -14.05
C SER A 232 8.11 -14.90 -13.97
N LEU A 233 8.83 -14.55 -15.05
CA LEU A 233 9.23 -13.17 -15.29
C LEU A 233 8.13 -12.53 -16.14
N PRO A 234 7.74 -11.28 -15.87
CA PRO A 234 6.71 -10.62 -16.65
C PRO A 234 7.22 -10.40 -18.09
N ASP A 235 6.42 -10.78 -19.08
CA ASP A 235 6.76 -10.61 -20.50
C ASP A 235 6.94 -9.12 -20.84
N TYR A 236 8.01 -8.80 -21.56
CA TYR A 236 8.24 -7.45 -22.08
C TYR A 236 7.42 -7.27 -23.36
N ARG A 237 6.29 -6.55 -23.27
CA ARG A 237 5.57 -6.03 -24.44
C ARG A 237 5.36 -4.53 -24.29
#